data_AF-A0AAE0DFW5-F1
#
_entry.id   AF-A0AAE0DFW5-F1
#
_cell.length_a   1.000
_cell.length_b   1.000
_cell.length_c   1.000
_cell.angle_alpha   90.00
_cell.angle_beta   90.00
_cell.angle_gamma   90.00
#
_symmetry.space_group_name_H-M   'P 1'
#
loop_
_entity.id
_entity.type
_entity.pdbx_description
1 polymer ?
#
loop_
_entity_poly.entity_id
_entity_poly.type
_entity_poly.pdbx_seq_one_letter_code
_entity_poly.pdbx_strand_id
1 'polypeptide(L)'
;MLRRIVSSKNIPSESDQSDEHMSPSPGDAPSSPDSSRPGGLASVFKGLTGAKLTKSPPPSLKSTSSILSPIADTVNATRTTLTLSPNHMESFELLKSGNGTANDRVSAANSLRYAVSEYPMNPVQDIWYAAKDMIDATKTDAERLAGWELLSECVKHKEASDLDRKEYFQTLTAPANPDDFHLQLAAVVDLTKHGRQLNGFDYDVIPLLRNWLCDAYKAVKAARKQASRDAKKNTKTRVSVAGEEKNLHQLFVFISEVIKFGSNVADEAAMSGLMKALVGICLSTTIEDDLQASISVIDTIVTFGTLPVESFKECVLVLGSIFCLVPSLSKIAWHTISILLKSHNGPAAVRVLVDLLRHLPPDGTSKGKDTRDIRGVLAVLEKLLTKSTEKGYPPVPFALLIDGLVAAVHSTDSG
;
A
#
# COMPACT_ATOMS: atom_id res chain seq x y z
N MET A 1 -19.85 -4.17 19.16
CA MET A 1 -21.15 -4.86 19.18
C MET A 1 -21.58 -5.12 17.74
N LEU A 2 -21.22 -6.27 17.18
CA LEU A 2 -21.73 -6.76 15.89
C LEU A 2 -22.90 -7.71 16.20
N ARG A 3 -24.13 -7.21 16.09
CA ARG A 3 -25.34 -8.04 16.22
C ARG A 3 -25.71 -8.61 14.85
N ARG A 4 -25.80 -9.94 14.82
CA ARG A 4 -26.65 -10.80 13.98
C ARG A 4 -26.92 -10.36 12.53
N ILE A 5 -26.37 -11.12 11.60
CA ILE A 5 -27.03 -11.43 10.33
C ILE A 5 -27.27 -12.95 10.34
N VAL A 6 -28.48 -13.36 10.66
CA VAL A 6 -29.01 -14.69 10.32
C VAL A 6 -30.35 -14.40 9.65
N SER A 7 -30.43 -14.66 8.35
CA SER A 7 -31.70 -14.70 7.63
C SER A 7 -31.95 -16.13 7.21
N SER A 8 -32.98 -16.71 7.79
CA SER A 8 -33.56 -18.01 7.48
C SER A 8 -34.02 -18.09 6.02
N LYS A 9 -33.82 -19.24 5.37
CA LYS A 9 -34.68 -19.68 4.28
C LYS A 9 -34.88 -21.19 4.36
N ASN A 10 -36.16 -21.56 4.47
CA ASN A 10 -36.64 -22.93 4.42
C ASN A 10 -36.68 -23.44 2.96
N ILE A 11 -36.44 -24.76 2.90
CA ILE A 11 -36.40 -25.81 1.86
C ILE A 11 -37.69 -25.87 0.97
N PRO A 12 -37.71 -26.53 -0.22
CA PRO A 12 -37.82 -28.01 -0.37
C PRO A 12 -36.85 -28.59 -1.43
N SER A 13 -36.12 -29.69 -1.21
CA SER A 13 -36.47 -31.13 -1.39
C SER A 13 -36.90 -31.54 -2.81
N GLU A 14 -36.01 -32.22 -3.55
CA GLU A 14 -36.36 -33.20 -4.58
C GLU A 14 -35.27 -34.29 -4.65
N SER A 15 -35.71 -35.53 -4.46
CA SER A 15 -35.09 -36.84 -4.73
C SER A 15 -35.67 -37.31 -6.09
N ASP A 16 -35.19 -38.26 -6.89
CA ASP A 16 -34.28 -39.40 -6.79
C ASP A 16 -34.14 -40.01 -8.23
N GLN A 17 -33.25 -41.02 -8.39
CA GLN A 17 -33.21 -42.07 -9.46
C GLN A 17 -32.67 -41.73 -10.87
N SER A 18 -31.97 -42.62 -11.60
CA SER A 18 -31.16 -43.84 -11.36
C SER A 18 -30.58 -44.31 -12.74
N ASP A 19 -29.59 -45.21 -12.69
CA ASP A 19 -29.17 -46.20 -13.72
C ASP A 19 -28.26 -45.75 -14.89
N GLU A 20 -27.35 -46.55 -15.45
CA GLU A 20 -26.41 -47.61 -15.02
C GLU A 20 -25.57 -47.98 -16.29
N HIS A 21 -24.39 -48.58 -16.10
CA HIS A 21 -23.69 -49.54 -17.00
C HIS A 21 -22.67 -49.14 -18.12
N MET A 22 -21.37 -49.25 -17.76
CA MET A 22 -20.19 -49.96 -18.36
C MET A 22 -19.77 -49.88 -19.86
N SER A 23 -18.56 -49.31 -20.10
CA SER A 23 -17.26 -49.79 -20.73
C SER A 23 -17.20 -50.73 -21.97
N PRO A 24 -16.07 -50.87 -22.76
CA PRO A 24 -14.65 -50.44 -22.54
C PRO A 24 -13.82 -49.87 -23.76
N SER A 25 -12.54 -49.57 -23.46
CA SER A 25 -11.35 -49.09 -24.25
C SER A 25 -10.90 -49.98 -25.44
N PRO A 26 -9.90 -49.65 -26.34
CA PRO A 26 -8.50 -49.38 -25.97
C PRO A 26 -7.66 -48.44 -26.90
N GLY A 27 -6.47 -48.05 -26.42
CA GLY A 27 -5.45 -47.39 -27.25
C GLY A 27 -4.16 -47.09 -26.47
N ASP A 28 -3.29 -48.10 -26.37
CA ASP A 28 -1.95 -48.09 -25.78
C ASP A 28 -0.95 -47.20 -26.54
N ALA A 29 -0.04 -46.53 -25.80
CA ALA A 29 1.34 -46.31 -26.23
C ALA A 29 2.25 -45.96 -25.03
N PRO A 30 3.56 -46.32 -25.07
CA PRO A 30 4.28 -46.78 -23.89
C PRO A 30 5.47 -45.91 -23.44
N SER A 31 6.02 -46.37 -22.31
CA SER A 31 7.20 -46.03 -21.51
C SER A 31 8.53 -45.66 -22.19
N SER A 32 9.34 -44.90 -21.44
CA SER A 32 10.77 -44.54 -21.66
C SER A 32 11.73 -45.72 -21.86
N PRO A 33 12.94 -45.45 -22.41
CA PRO A 33 14.16 -45.64 -21.62
C PRO A 33 15.32 -44.63 -21.88
N ASP A 34 16.40 -44.84 -21.11
CA ASP A 34 17.56 -44.00 -20.76
C ASP A 34 18.69 -43.73 -21.79
N SER A 35 19.44 -42.66 -21.46
CA SER A 35 20.91 -42.46 -21.54
C SER A 35 21.61 -41.98 -22.83
N SER A 36 22.26 -40.81 -22.73
CA SER A 36 23.69 -40.60 -23.08
C SER A 36 24.22 -39.27 -22.49
N ARG A 37 25.19 -39.36 -21.57
CA ARG A 37 26.13 -38.29 -21.10
C ARG A 37 27.36 -38.26 -22.04
N PRO A 38 28.23 -37.22 -22.10
CA PRO A 38 28.99 -36.57 -20.98
C PRO A 38 29.10 -35.02 -21.14
N GLY A 39 29.71 -34.16 -20.31
CA GLY A 39 30.57 -34.20 -19.12
C GLY A 39 31.23 -32.80 -19.00
N GLY A 40 31.61 -32.33 -17.80
CA GLY A 40 32.41 -31.09 -17.66
C GLY A 40 32.31 -30.37 -16.31
N LEU A 41 33.06 -30.83 -15.31
CA LEU A 41 33.43 -30.08 -14.10
C LEU A 41 34.96 -30.13 -13.95
N ALA A 42 35.60 -28.97 -13.79
CA ALA A 42 36.85 -28.71 -13.02
C ALA A 42 37.27 -27.25 -13.28
N SER A 43 37.23 -26.35 -12.30
CA SER A 43 38.20 -26.15 -11.21
C SER A 43 39.54 -25.59 -11.70
N VAL A 44 39.84 -24.34 -11.29
CA VAL A 44 41.20 -23.82 -11.21
C VAL A 44 41.35 -23.06 -9.90
N PHE A 45 42.06 -23.67 -8.95
CA PHE A 45 42.68 -23.02 -7.80
C PHE A 45 44.20 -23.15 -7.92
N LYS A 46 44.90 -22.17 -7.33
CA LYS A 46 46.30 -22.11 -6.81
C LYS A 46 47.05 -20.93 -7.42
N GLY A 47 47.72 -20.05 -6.67
CA GLY A 47 47.93 -19.97 -5.21
C GLY A 47 49.02 -18.95 -4.87
N LEU A 48 48.96 -18.42 -3.64
CA LEU A 48 50.03 -18.12 -2.65
C LEU A 48 51.34 -17.47 -3.14
N THR A 49 51.86 -16.37 -2.56
CA THR A 49 52.34 -16.22 -1.17
C THR A 49 52.68 -14.76 -0.82
N GLY A 50 52.59 -14.37 0.47
CA GLY A 50 53.71 -13.67 1.12
C GLY A 50 53.48 -12.29 1.79
N ALA A 51 53.75 -12.27 3.10
CA ALA A 51 54.41 -11.22 3.90
C ALA A 51 53.58 -10.15 4.66
N LYS A 52 54.05 -9.97 5.91
CA LYS A 52 53.60 -9.08 7.00
C LYS A 52 54.11 -7.63 6.82
N LEU A 53 53.58 -6.74 7.68
CA LEU A 53 54.17 -5.50 8.29
C LEU A 53 53.45 -4.18 7.89
N THR A 54 52.70 -3.56 8.81
CA THR A 54 53.02 -2.41 9.69
C THR A 54 52.80 -0.99 9.10
N LYS A 55 51.99 -0.21 9.83
CA LYS A 55 52.25 1.17 10.29
C LYS A 55 52.10 2.36 9.30
N SER A 56 51.04 3.15 9.59
CA SER A 56 50.92 4.62 9.57
C SER A 56 51.03 5.41 8.24
N PRO A 57 50.21 6.48 8.05
CA PRO A 57 50.32 7.42 6.93
C PRO A 57 51.15 8.66 7.30
N PRO A 58 51.73 9.37 6.32
CA PRO A 58 51.91 10.83 6.45
C PRO A 58 51.71 11.57 5.08
N PRO A 59 51.93 12.88 4.95
CA PRO A 59 50.83 13.84 4.77
C PRO A 59 51.01 14.75 3.51
N SER A 60 50.04 15.65 3.34
CA SER A 60 49.98 16.77 2.39
C SER A 60 51.28 17.55 2.17
N LEU A 61 51.58 17.90 0.90
CA LEU A 61 52.29 19.14 0.56
C LEU A 61 51.81 19.71 -0.79
N LYS A 62 51.64 21.03 -0.76
CA LYS A 62 51.30 21.93 -1.87
C LYS A 62 52.43 21.93 -2.92
N SER A 63 52.08 22.09 -4.20
CA SER A 63 52.95 22.79 -5.15
C SER A 63 52.16 23.36 -6.32
N THR A 64 52.32 24.67 -6.45
CA THR A 64 52.06 25.52 -7.60
C THR A 64 52.85 25.07 -8.82
N SER A 65 52.21 25.01 -9.99
CA SER A 65 52.87 25.38 -11.24
C SER A 65 51.83 25.74 -12.30
N SER A 66 51.96 26.97 -12.76
CA SER A 66 51.34 27.57 -13.92
C SER A 66 51.87 26.91 -15.20
N ILE A 67 50.96 26.40 -16.03
CA ILE A 67 51.21 26.15 -17.45
C ILE A 67 50.03 26.73 -18.23
N LEU A 68 50.36 27.73 -19.04
CA LEU A 68 49.49 28.35 -20.04
C LEU A 68 49.12 27.32 -21.11
N SER A 69 47.85 27.28 -21.47
CA SER A 69 47.32 26.66 -22.70
C SER A 69 45.95 27.29 -22.99
N PRO A 70 45.55 27.36 -24.27
CA PRO A 70 45.16 28.60 -24.90
C PRO A 70 43.68 28.93 -24.74
N ILE A 71 43.40 30.22 -25.00
CA ILE A 71 42.10 30.81 -25.34
C ILE A 71 41.34 29.83 -26.25
N ALA A 72 40.43 29.07 -25.65
CA ALA A 72 39.27 28.55 -26.33
C ALA A 72 38.18 29.55 -26.02
N ASP A 73 37.72 30.26 -27.04
CA ASP A 73 36.49 31.03 -26.98
C ASP A 73 35.44 30.17 -26.31
N THR A 74 35.05 30.58 -25.11
CA THR A 74 33.82 30.14 -24.48
C THR A 74 32.71 30.55 -25.42
N VAL A 75 32.37 29.65 -26.35
CA VAL A 75 31.04 29.58 -26.93
C VAL A 75 30.13 29.56 -25.72
N ASN A 76 29.50 30.70 -25.46
CA ASN A 76 28.30 30.77 -24.65
C ASN A 76 27.39 29.68 -25.22
N ALA A 77 27.35 28.53 -24.55
CA ALA A 77 26.24 27.61 -24.67
C ALA A 77 25.06 28.36 -24.07
N THR A 78 24.46 29.24 -24.87
CA THR A 78 23.14 29.78 -24.60
C THR A 78 22.29 28.55 -24.37
N ARG A 79 21.80 28.37 -23.13
CA ARG A 79 20.68 27.47 -22.86
C ARG A 79 19.67 27.78 -23.95
N THR A 80 19.44 26.84 -24.85
CA THR A 80 18.32 26.91 -25.79
C THR A 80 17.09 26.93 -24.91
N THR A 81 16.59 28.12 -24.60
CA THR A 81 15.28 28.29 -24.00
C THR A 81 14.30 27.70 -24.99
N LEU A 82 13.83 26.49 -24.71
CA LEU A 82 12.74 25.86 -25.43
C LEU A 82 11.52 26.75 -25.21
N THR A 83 11.26 27.61 -26.18
CA THR A 83 10.19 28.60 -26.08
C THR A 83 8.86 27.93 -26.37
N LEU A 84 7.90 28.10 -25.45
CA LEU A 84 6.49 27.82 -25.69
C LEU A 84 6.06 28.45 -27.04
N SER A 85 5.13 27.79 -27.75
CA SER A 85 4.44 28.38 -28.90
C SER A 85 3.87 29.76 -28.51
N PRO A 86 3.78 30.75 -29.42
CA PRO A 86 3.25 32.09 -29.11
C PRO A 86 1.91 32.06 -28.36
N ASN A 87 0.99 31.17 -28.74
CA ASN A 87 -0.31 31.02 -28.09
C ASN A 87 -0.19 30.45 -26.66
N HIS A 88 0.78 29.55 -26.43
CA HIS A 88 1.07 29.02 -25.10
C HIS A 88 1.80 30.06 -24.23
N MET A 89 2.59 30.96 -24.84
CA MET A 89 3.21 32.07 -24.11
C MET A 89 2.17 33.07 -23.61
N GLU A 90 1.17 33.42 -24.43
CA GLU A 90 0.04 34.26 -23.99
C GLU A 90 -0.74 33.59 -22.85
N SER A 91 -1.03 32.29 -23.00
CA SER A 91 -1.67 31.50 -21.95
C SER A 91 -0.83 31.51 -20.66
N PHE A 92 0.49 31.39 -20.77
CA PHE A 92 1.39 31.44 -19.62
C PHE A 92 1.39 32.80 -18.91
N GLU A 93 1.37 33.90 -19.65
CA GLU A 93 1.26 35.23 -19.03
C GLU A 93 -0.09 35.46 -18.35
N LEU A 94 -1.19 34.96 -18.92
CA LEU A 94 -2.52 35.00 -18.30
C LEU A 94 -2.63 34.11 -17.06
N LEU A 95 -1.86 33.01 -16.99
CA LEU A 95 -1.85 32.09 -15.86
C LEU A 95 -1.24 32.72 -14.60
N LYS A 96 -0.28 33.65 -14.74
CA LYS A 96 0.42 34.27 -13.60
C LYS A 96 -0.55 35.06 -12.73
N SER A 97 -0.40 34.90 -11.41
CA SER A 97 -1.18 35.64 -10.43
C SER A 97 -1.00 37.16 -10.60
N GLY A 98 -2.12 37.88 -10.73
CA GLY A 98 -2.13 39.33 -10.92
C GLY A 98 -2.22 39.82 -12.36
N ASN A 99 -2.07 38.95 -13.36
CA ASN A 99 -2.15 39.35 -14.78
C ASN A 99 -3.52 39.10 -15.41
N GLY A 100 -4.15 37.96 -15.10
CA GLY A 100 -5.47 37.58 -15.63
C GLY A 100 -6.58 37.59 -14.57
N THR A 101 -7.83 37.66 -15.02
CA THR A 101 -8.98 37.36 -14.16
C THR A 101 -9.03 35.87 -13.82
N ALA A 102 -9.85 35.49 -12.83
CA ALA A 102 -10.08 34.08 -12.48
C ALA A 102 -10.41 33.19 -13.70
N ASN A 103 -11.29 33.69 -14.58
CA ASN A 103 -11.70 32.96 -15.79
C ASN A 103 -10.57 32.89 -16.84
N ASP A 104 -9.75 33.92 -16.95
CA ASP A 104 -8.60 33.92 -17.85
C ASP A 104 -7.58 32.88 -17.39
N ARG A 105 -7.32 32.80 -16.07
CA ARG A 105 -6.44 31.79 -15.48
C ARG A 105 -6.96 30.36 -15.69
N VAL A 106 -8.27 30.14 -15.55
CA VAL A 106 -8.90 28.84 -15.84
C VAL A 106 -8.70 28.46 -17.31
N SER A 107 -8.95 29.38 -18.23
CA SER A 107 -8.81 29.13 -19.67
C SER A 107 -7.36 28.88 -20.05
N ALA A 108 -6.43 29.67 -19.50
CA ALA A 108 -5.00 29.49 -19.64
C ALA A 108 -4.50 28.14 -19.09
N ALA A 109 -4.97 27.74 -17.90
CA ALA A 109 -4.58 26.47 -17.31
C ALA A 109 -5.03 25.27 -18.16
N ASN A 110 -6.26 25.32 -18.68
CA ASN A 110 -6.76 24.30 -19.61
C ASN A 110 -5.94 24.22 -20.91
N SER A 111 -5.59 25.37 -21.50
CA SER A 111 -4.74 25.44 -22.69
C SER A 111 -3.35 24.85 -22.44
N LEU A 112 -2.71 25.27 -21.35
CA LEU A 112 -1.37 24.82 -20.98
C LEU A 112 -1.31 23.35 -20.59
N ARG A 113 -2.40 22.78 -20.05
CA ARG A 113 -2.48 21.34 -19.77
C ARG A 113 -2.26 20.52 -21.03
N TYR A 114 -2.93 20.87 -22.13
CA TYR A 114 -2.72 20.20 -23.41
C TYR A 114 -1.30 20.41 -23.92
N ALA A 115 -0.78 21.63 -23.83
CA ALA A 115 0.58 21.94 -24.24
C ALA A 115 1.63 21.10 -23.50
N VAL A 116 1.51 20.93 -22.19
CA VAL A 116 2.41 20.11 -21.37
C VAL A 116 2.30 18.62 -21.74
N SER A 117 1.10 18.12 -22.02
CA SER A 117 0.90 16.73 -22.42
C SER A 117 1.49 16.40 -23.80
N GLU A 118 1.42 17.33 -24.76
CA GLU A 118 1.90 17.13 -26.13
C GLU A 118 3.40 17.41 -26.29
N TYR A 119 3.92 18.39 -25.52
CA TYR A 119 5.31 18.84 -25.61
C TYR A 119 5.97 18.80 -24.23
N PRO A 120 6.55 17.64 -23.83
CA PRO A 120 7.21 17.48 -22.54
C PRO A 120 8.31 18.52 -22.28
N MET A 121 9.01 18.97 -23.33
CA MET A 121 10.14 19.92 -23.26
C MET A 121 9.77 21.36 -22.84
N ASN A 122 8.53 21.61 -22.44
CA ASN A 122 8.08 22.92 -21.95
C ASN A 122 8.71 23.28 -20.59
N PRO A 123 8.79 24.57 -20.22
CA PRO A 123 9.27 25.00 -18.90
C PRO A 123 8.24 24.66 -17.80
N VAL A 124 8.10 23.37 -17.50
CA VAL A 124 7.11 22.83 -16.55
C VAL A 124 7.23 23.49 -15.17
N GLN A 125 8.45 23.80 -14.74
CA GLN A 125 8.70 24.47 -13.47
C GLN A 125 8.06 25.88 -13.43
N ASP A 126 8.20 26.66 -14.49
CA ASP A 126 7.65 28.02 -14.53
C ASP A 126 6.11 27.98 -14.54
N ILE A 127 5.55 27.04 -15.31
CA ILE A 127 4.10 26.76 -15.34
C ILE A 127 3.61 26.34 -13.95
N TRP A 128 4.37 25.47 -13.27
CA TRP A 128 4.07 25.05 -11.91
C TRP A 128 3.96 26.24 -10.95
N TYR A 129 4.98 27.11 -10.93
CA TYR A 129 4.98 28.29 -10.06
C TYR A 129 3.83 29.25 -10.37
N ALA A 130 3.43 29.37 -11.64
CA ALA A 130 2.31 30.23 -12.05
C ALA A 130 0.94 29.65 -11.68
N ALA A 131 0.81 28.32 -11.55
CA ALA A 131 -0.46 27.64 -11.31
C ALA A 131 -0.67 27.14 -9.88
N LYS A 132 0.39 26.96 -9.07
CA LYS A 132 0.26 26.27 -7.77
C LYS A 132 -0.68 26.93 -6.76
N ASP A 133 -0.90 28.24 -6.83
CA ASP A 133 -1.88 28.92 -5.96
C ASP A 133 -3.34 28.64 -6.38
N MET A 134 -3.57 28.12 -7.58
CA MET A 134 -4.94 27.86 -8.08
C MET A 134 -5.63 26.75 -7.31
N ILE A 135 -4.88 25.83 -6.67
CA ILE A 135 -5.45 24.73 -5.87
C ILE A 135 -5.73 25.13 -4.41
N ASP A 136 -5.45 26.39 -4.02
CA ASP A 136 -5.75 26.88 -2.67
C ASP A 136 -7.26 26.78 -2.39
N ALA A 137 -7.61 26.33 -1.17
CA ALA A 137 -9.01 26.13 -0.77
C ALA A 137 -9.88 27.41 -0.82
N THR A 138 -9.26 28.58 -0.89
CA THR A 138 -9.94 29.89 -0.99
C THR A 138 -10.38 30.22 -2.42
N LYS A 139 -9.88 29.50 -3.43
CA LYS A 139 -10.22 29.70 -4.85
C LYS A 139 -11.56 29.07 -5.20
N THR A 140 -12.13 29.49 -6.32
CA THR A 140 -13.39 28.93 -6.83
C THR A 140 -13.21 27.47 -7.27
N ASP A 141 -14.30 26.69 -7.29
CA ASP A 141 -14.23 25.27 -7.70
C ASP A 141 -13.67 25.10 -9.11
N ALA A 142 -14.01 26.01 -10.04
CA ALA A 142 -13.50 25.97 -11.41
C ALA A 142 -11.99 26.27 -11.48
N GLU A 143 -11.49 27.23 -10.70
CA GLU A 143 -10.06 27.52 -10.60
C GLU A 143 -9.29 26.35 -10.00
N ARG A 144 -9.78 25.76 -8.90
CA ARG A 144 -9.12 24.62 -8.25
C ARG A 144 -9.08 23.42 -9.18
N LEU A 145 -10.19 23.09 -9.84
CA LEU A 145 -10.24 21.99 -10.79
C LEU A 145 -9.22 22.17 -11.92
N ALA A 146 -9.22 23.33 -12.57
CA ALA A 146 -8.26 23.62 -13.65
C ALA A 146 -6.80 23.60 -13.15
N GLY A 147 -6.55 24.09 -11.93
CA GLY A 147 -5.25 24.02 -11.27
C GLY A 147 -4.79 22.58 -11.04
N TRP A 148 -5.63 21.74 -10.42
CA TRP A 148 -5.31 20.33 -10.18
C TRP A 148 -5.03 19.57 -11.46
N GLU A 149 -5.85 19.77 -12.50
CA GLU A 149 -5.68 19.10 -13.79
C GLU A 149 -4.37 19.50 -14.49
N LEU A 150 -3.99 20.78 -14.43
CA LEU A 150 -2.72 21.26 -14.97
C LEU A 150 -1.53 20.71 -14.18
N LEU A 151 -1.54 20.84 -12.85
CA LEU A 151 -0.43 20.40 -11.98
C LEU A 151 -0.24 18.87 -12.06
N SER A 152 -1.32 18.10 -12.21
CA SER A 152 -1.25 16.65 -12.43
C SER A 152 -0.54 16.30 -13.73
N GLU A 153 -0.68 17.12 -14.77
CA GLU A 153 0.06 16.91 -16.02
C GLU A 153 1.53 17.32 -15.88
N CYS A 154 1.82 18.40 -15.14
CA CYS A 154 3.18 18.82 -14.84
C CYS A 154 4.01 17.73 -14.13
N VAL A 155 3.45 17.03 -13.14
CA VAL A 155 4.20 16.01 -12.36
C VAL A 155 4.53 14.75 -13.15
N LYS A 156 3.88 14.52 -14.30
CA LYS A 156 4.21 13.39 -15.20
C LYS A 156 5.51 13.61 -15.96
N HIS A 157 6.05 14.83 -15.96
CA HIS A 157 7.27 15.17 -16.67
C HIS A 157 8.49 14.39 -16.13
N LYS A 158 9.27 13.80 -17.04
CA LYS A 158 10.34 12.85 -16.67
C LYS A 158 11.61 13.49 -16.14
N GLU A 159 11.85 14.76 -16.44
CA GLU A 159 13.13 15.43 -16.17
C GLU A 159 13.16 16.22 -14.85
N ALA A 160 12.14 16.08 -14.00
CA ALA A 160 12.10 16.76 -12.72
C ALA A 160 13.20 16.24 -11.77
N SER A 161 13.97 17.15 -11.18
CA SER A 161 14.98 16.79 -10.17
C SER A 161 14.30 16.37 -8.86
N ASP A 162 15.06 15.73 -7.95
CA ASP A 162 14.56 15.36 -6.63
C ASP A 162 14.07 16.57 -5.82
N LEU A 163 14.70 17.75 -6.04
CA LEU A 163 14.30 18.99 -5.38
C LEU A 163 12.97 19.51 -5.93
N ASP A 164 12.78 19.47 -7.25
CA ASP A 164 11.53 19.87 -7.88
C ASP A 164 10.39 18.95 -7.44
N ARG A 165 10.65 17.65 -7.44
CA ARG A 165 9.70 16.63 -6.98
C ARG A 165 9.32 16.80 -5.52
N LYS A 166 10.26 17.19 -4.66
CA LYS A 166 9.97 17.52 -3.27
C LYS A 166 9.04 18.73 -3.16
N GLU A 167 9.27 19.79 -3.93
CA GLU A 167 8.36 20.93 -3.97
C GLU A 167 6.98 20.55 -4.49
N TYR A 168 6.92 19.71 -5.53
CA TYR A 168 5.67 19.20 -6.08
C TYR A 168 4.89 18.43 -5.02
N PHE A 169 5.55 17.50 -4.34
CA PHE A 169 4.95 16.73 -3.26
C PHE A 169 4.42 17.64 -2.15
N GLN A 170 5.21 18.60 -1.66
CA GLN A 170 4.79 19.51 -0.61
C GLN A 170 3.57 20.36 -0.99
N THR A 171 3.54 20.84 -2.23
CA THR A 171 2.41 21.63 -2.76
C THR A 171 1.16 20.76 -2.88
N LEU A 172 1.26 19.58 -3.52
CA LEU A 172 0.13 18.69 -3.74
C LEU A 172 -0.39 18.08 -2.44
N THR A 173 0.43 17.95 -1.40
CA THR A 173 0.04 17.31 -0.12
C THR A 173 -0.29 18.32 0.98
N ALA A 174 -0.17 19.62 0.68
CA ALA A 174 -0.61 20.69 1.57
C ALA A 174 -2.13 20.59 1.85
N PRO A 175 -2.62 21.20 2.95
CA PRO A 175 -4.05 21.26 3.23
C PRO A 175 -4.83 21.88 2.05
N ALA A 176 -5.70 21.08 1.44
CA ALA A 176 -6.53 21.45 0.30
C ALA A 176 -8.02 21.45 0.66
N ASN A 177 -8.89 21.83 -0.29
CA ASN A 177 -10.32 21.68 -0.12
C ASN A 177 -10.67 20.18 -0.02
N PRO A 178 -11.45 19.74 1.00
CA PRO A 178 -11.82 18.33 1.16
C PRO A 178 -12.50 17.69 -0.07
N ASP A 179 -13.27 18.48 -0.83
CA ASP A 179 -13.96 17.99 -2.04
C ASP A 179 -12.96 17.59 -3.15
N ASP A 180 -11.72 18.11 -3.08
CA ASP A 180 -10.68 17.87 -4.07
C ASP A 180 -9.77 16.68 -3.70
N PHE A 181 -10.03 15.93 -2.62
CA PHE A 181 -9.16 14.83 -2.18
C PHE A 181 -8.92 13.79 -3.29
N HIS A 182 -9.91 13.54 -4.14
CA HIS A 182 -9.78 12.63 -5.28
C HIS A 182 -8.75 13.12 -6.32
N LEU A 183 -8.67 14.44 -6.54
CA LEU A 183 -7.67 15.07 -7.41
C LEU A 183 -6.30 15.06 -6.75
N GLN A 184 -6.26 15.37 -5.45
CA GLN A 184 -5.06 15.33 -4.64
C GLN A 184 -4.39 13.94 -4.66
N LEU A 185 -5.19 12.88 -4.45
CA LEU A 185 -4.74 11.50 -4.52
C LEU A 185 -4.21 11.16 -5.91
N ALA A 186 -4.96 11.51 -6.96
CA ALA A 186 -4.55 11.24 -8.35
C ALA A 186 -3.22 11.92 -8.70
N ALA A 187 -3.03 13.18 -8.31
CA ALA A 187 -1.81 13.92 -8.57
C ALA A 187 -0.59 13.30 -7.88
N VAL A 188 -0.74 12.80 -6.65
CA VAL A 188 0.35 12.11 -5.93
C VAL A 188 0.61 10.70 -6.51
N VAL A 189 -0.43 9.99 -6.97
CA VAL A 189 -0.25 8.74 -7.71
C VAL A 189 0.57 8.97 -8.99
N ASP A 190 0.27 10.04 -9.73
CA ASP A 190 1.00 10.41 -10.95
C ASP A 190 2.45 10.83 -10.63
N LEU A 191 2.66 11.70 -9.63
CA LEU A 191 4.00 12.13 -9.19
C LEU A 191 4.89 10.96 -8.79
N THR A 192 4.31 9.96 -8.14
CA THR A 192 5.04 8.77 -7.68
C THR A 192 5.14 7.67 -8.74
N LYS A 193 4.50 7.83 -9.90
CA LYS A 193 4.33 6.79 -10.91
C LYS A 193 3.84 5.49 -10.30
N HIS A 194 2.70 5.54 -9.62
CA HIS A 194 2.13 4.40 -8.91
C HIS A 194 3.09 3.84 -7.84
N GLY A 195 3.62 4.72 -6.99
CA GLY A 195 4.48 4.37 -5.86
C GLY A 195 5.91 3.93 -6.21
N ARG A 196 6.31 3.99 -7.48
CA ARG A 196 7.63 3.52 -7.96
C ARG A 196 8.75 4.54 -7.81
N GLN A 197 8.40 5.83 -7.71
CA GLN A 197 9.35 6.94 -7.65
C GLN A 197 9.05 7.81 -6.43
N LEU A 198 9.85 7.67 -5.38
CA LEU A 198 9.67 8.39 -4.11
C LEU A 198 10.78 9.41 -3.83
N ASN A 199 11.79 9.45 -4.71
CA ASN A 199 12.92 10.36 -4.65
C ASN A 199 12.48 11.81 -4.43
N GLY A 200 12.98 12.40 -3.34
CA GLY A 200 12.71 13.77 -2.90
C GLY A 200 11.81 13.88 -1.66
N PHE A 201 11.03 12.84 -1.37
CA PHE A 201 10.05 12.81 -0.26
C PHE A 201 9.88 11.38 0.31
N ASP A 202 10.94 10.60 0.16
CA ASP A 202 11.08 9.20 0.55
C ASP A 202 10.50 8.91 1.94
N TYR A 203 10.90 9.69 2.95
CA TYR A 203 10.48 9.50 4.34
C TYR A 203 9.08 10.09 4.67
N ASP A 204 8.53 10.91 3.78
CA ASP A 204 7.29 11.66 4.04
C ASP A 204 6.04 10.92 3.53
N VAL A 205 6.20 10.01 2.55
CA VAL A 205 5.07 9.36 1.88
C VAL A 205 4.27 8.42 2.79
N ILE A 206 4.91 7.57 3.59
CA ILE A 206 4.20 6.62 4.47
C ILE A 206 3.45 7.35 5.60
N PRO A 207 4.06 8.34 6.31
CA PRO A 207 3.32 9.16 7.26
C PRO A 207 2.11 9.88 6.65
N LEU A 208 2.25 10.41 5.43
CA LEU A 208 1.15 11.02 4.70
C LEU A 208 0.03 10.02 4.43
N LEU A 209 0.36 8.86 3.85
CA LEU A 209 -0.62 7.82 3.50
C LEU A 209 -1.37 7.31 4.72
N ARG A 210 -0.70 7.17 5.87
CA ARG A 210 -1.35 6.85 7.13
C ARG A 210 -2.40 7.92 7.50
N ASN A 211 -2.07 9.20 7.40
CA ASN A 211 -2.97 10.28 7.74
C ASN A 211 -4.18 10.31 6.79
N TRP A 212 -3.92 10.25 5.48
CA TRP A 212 -4.96 10.14 4.46
C TRP A 212 -5.86 8.93 4.68
N LEU A 213 -5.31 7.77 5.06
CA LEU A 213 -6.09 6.57 5.32
C LEU A 213 -7.04 6.77 6.51
N CYS A 214 -6.53 7.39 7.58
CA CYS A 214 -7.36 7.72 8.74
C CYS A 214 -8.48 8.70 8.37
N ASP A 215 -8.19 9.71 7.57
CA ASP A 215 -9.14 10.77 7.25
C ASP A 215 -10.17 10.33 6.21
N ALA A 216 -9.75 9.64 5.14
CA ALA A 216 -10.65 9.02 4.18
C ALA A 216 -11.58 8.00 4.83
N TYR A 217 -11.06 7.18 5.77
CA TYR A 217 -11.91 6.24 6.50
C TYR A 217 -12.91 6.93 7.43
N LYS A 218 -12.52 8.04 8.09
CA LYS A 218 -13.46 8.85 8.88
C LYS A 218 -14.54 9.46 7.98
N ALA A 219 -14.17 10.00 6.81
CA ALA A 219 -15.09 10.60 5.85
C ALA A 219 -16.13 9.58 5.36
N VAL A 220 -15.68 8.42 4.86
CA VAL A 220 -16.61 7.37 4.39
C VAL A 220 -17.51 6.85 5.51
N LYS A 221 -16.98 6.72 6.74
CA LYS A 221 -17.75 6.28 7.90
C LYS A 221 -18.82 7.30 8.27
N ALA A 222 -18.52 8.59 8.20
CA ALA A 222 -19.48 9.66 8.41
C ALA A 222 -20.56 9.66 7.32
N ALA A 223 -20.17 9.54 6.05
CA ALA A 223 -21.08 9.50 4.90
C ALA A 223 -22.04 8.30 4.99
N ARG A 224 -21.51 7.09 5.29
CA ARG A 224 -22.33 5.87 5.50
C ARG A 224 -23.30 6.03 6.67
N LYS A 225 -22.84 6.63 7.79
CA LYS A 225 -23.71 6.90 8.94
C LYS A 225 -24.82 7.90 8.61
N GLN A 226 -24.54 8.92 7.80
CA GLN A 226 -25.55 9.88 7.35
C GLN A 226 -26.56 9.21 6.40
N ALA A 227 -26.09 8.43 5.43
CA ALA A 227 -26.96 7.72 4.50
C ALA A 227 -27.92 6.72 5.19
N SER A 228 -27.48 6.07 6.28
CA SER A 228 -28.35 5.19 7.07
C SER A 228 -29.45 5.93 7.84
N ARG A 229 -29.25 7.22 8.15
CA ARG A 229 -30.25 8.08 8.83
C ARG A 229 -31.24 8.69 7.84
N ASP A 230 -30.76 9.10 6.66
CA ASP A 230 -31.55 9.78 5.63
C ASP A 230 -32.23 8.78 4.66
N ALA A 231 -32.69 7.65 5.21
CA ALA A 231 -32.86 6.36 4.55
C ALA A 231 -33.80 6.26 3.33
N LYS A 232 -34.24 7.35 2.67
CA LYS A 232 -35.14 7.22 1.50
C LYS A 232 -35.20 8.29 0.43
N LYS A 233 -34.48 9.43 0.43
CA LYS A 233 -34.86 10.51 -0.53
C LYS A 233 -33.80 11.37 -1.22
N ASN A 234 -32.50 11.22 -1.00
CA ASN A 234 -31.54 12.15 -1.63
C ASN A 234 -30.47 11.45 -2.48
N THR A 235 -30.60 11.58 -3.80
CA THR A 235 -29.61 11.12 -4.79
C THR A 235 -28.23 11.72 -4.52
N LYS A 236 -28.17 12.98 -4.05
CA LYS A 236 -26.90 13.66 -3.73
C LYS A 236 -26.11 12.94 -2.61
N THR A 237 -26.80 12.43 -1.59
CA THR A 237 -26.17 11.68 -0.49
C THR A 237 -25.58 10.35 -0.97
N ARG A 238 -26.25 9.66 -1.90
CA ARG A 238 -25.73 8.41 -2.47
C ARG A 238 -24.48 8.63 -3.32
N VAL A 239 -24.47 9.68 -4.13
CA VAL A 239 -23.31 10.06 -4.95
C VAL A 239 -22.12 10.42 -4.06
N SER A 240 -22.35 11.18 -2.99
CA SER A 240 -21.30 11.51 -2.01
C SER A 240 -20.71 10.27 -1.35
N VAL A 241 -21.54 9.33 -0.85
CA VAL A 241 -21.03 8.06 -0.28
C VAL A 241 -20.20 7.27 -1.29
N ALA A 242 -20.70 7.13 -2.52
CA ALA A 242 -19.98 6.40 -3.56
C ALA A 242 -18.62 7.06 -3.91
N GLY A 243 -18.55 8.39 -3.88
CA GLY A 243 -17.31 9.14 -4.04
C GLY A 243 -16.30 8.83 -2.93
N GLU A 244 -16.73 8.90 -1.67
CA GLU A 244 -15.87 8.57 -0.52
C GLU A 244 -15.40 7.11 -0.52
N GLU A 245 -16.28 6.18 -0.92
CA GLU A 245 -15.94 4.75 -1.06
C GLU A 245 -14.89 4.53 -2.15
N LYS A 246 -15.03 5.20 -3.28
CA LYS A 246 -14.04 5.16 -4.36
C LYS A 246 -12.70 5.73 -3.91
N ASN A 247 -12.70 6.87 -3.22
CA ASN A 247 -11.49 7.51 -2.70
C ASN A 247 -10.74 6.59 -1.74
N LEU A 248 -11.45 6.01 -0.75
CA LEU A 248 -10.84 5.08 0.20
C LEU A 248 -10.28 3.84 -0.51
N HIS A 249 -11.01 3.28 -1.47
CA HIS A 249 -10.54 2.12 -2.23
C HIS A 249 -9.28 2.43 -3.05
N GLN A 250 -9.26 3.55 -3.78
CA GLN A 250 -8.09 3.99 -4.54
C GLN A 250 -6.88 4.22 -3.62
N LEU A 251 -7.11 4.76 -2.42
CA LEU A 251 -6.04 4.95 -1.44
C LEU A 251 -5.47 3.61 -0.94
N PHE A 252 -6.30 2.60 -0.67
CA PHE A 252 -5.80 1.27 -0.32
C PHE A 252 -4.91 0.67 -1.43
N VAL A 253 -5.36 0.79 -2.69
CA VAL A 253 -4.57 0.33 -3.85
C VAL A 253 -3.23 1.06 -3.90
N PHE A 254 -3.25 2.39 -3.76
CA PHE A 254 -2.03 3.18 -3.81
C PHE A 254 -1.05 2.86 -2.66
N ILE A 255 -1.56 2.62 -1.45
CA ILE A 255 -0.73 2.18 -0.32
C ILE A 255 -0.05 0.85 -0.66
N SER A 256 -0.77 -0.12 -1.23
CA SER A 256 -0.17 -1.38 -1.69
C SER A 256 0.93 -1.16 -2.73
N GLU A 257 0.72 -0.25 -3.69
CA GLU A 257 1.74 0.06 -4.70
C GLU A 257 3.01 0.67 -4.08
N VAL A 258 2.85 1.63 -3.17
CA VAL A 258 3.97 2.27 -2.47
C VAL A 258 4.74 1.26 -1.62
N ILE A 259 4.06 0.39 -0.87
CA ILE A 259 4.73 -0.66 -0.08
C ILE A 259 5.46 -1.65 -0.99
N LYS A 260 4.85 -2.06 -2.10
CA LYS A 260 5.46 -3.03 -3.02
C LYS A 260 6.76 -2.54 -3.65
N PHE A 261 6.88 -1.24 -3.94
CA PHE A 261 8.03 -0.68 -4.66
C PHE A 261 8.98 0.14 -3.78
N GLY A 262 8.55 0.57 -2.59
CA GLY A 262 9.28 1.50 -1.73
C GLY A 262 9.35 1.11 -0.25
N SER A 263 9.08 -0.15 0.13
CA SER A 263 9.12 -0.58 1.54
C SER A 263 10.47 -0.36 2.23
N ASN A 264 11.57 -0.33 1.47
CA ASN A 264 12.92 -0.08 1.99
C ASN A 264 13.15 1.35 2.49
N VAL A 265 12.25 2.28 2.14
CA VAL A 265 12.34 3.69 2.49
C VAL A 265 11.57 4.02 3.78
N ALA A 266 10.66 3.15 4.19
CA ALA A 266 9.82 3.39 5.35
C ALA A 266 10.58 3.10 6.65
N ASP A 267 10.60 4.07 7.58
CA ASP A 267 11.09 3.81 8.93
C ASP A 267 10.09 2.96 9.74
N GLU A 268 10.58 2.33 10.81
CA GLU A 268 9.79 1.42 11.64
C GLU A 268 8.59 2.11 12.29
N ALA A 269 8.74 3.39 12.68
CA ALA A 269 7.70 4.16 13.35
C ALA A 269 6.54 4.49 12.39
N ALA A 270 6.84 4.91 11.16
CA ALA A 270 5.88 5.19 10.10
C ALA A 270 5.12 3.91 9.72
N MET A 271 5.83 2.79 9.56
CA MET A 271 5.20 1.50 9.29
C MET A 271 4.32 1.02 10.45
N SER A 272 4.76 1.19 11.70
CA SER A 272 3.95 0.88 12.89
C SER A 272 2.68 1.73 12.91
N GLY A 273 2.81 3.02 12.61
CA GLY A 273 1.68 3.94 12.50
C GLY A 273 0.66 3.54 11.43
N LEU A 274 1.12 3.10 10.25
CA LEU A 274 0.26 2.62 9.18
C LEU A 274 -0.44 1.30 9.56
N MET A 275 0.29 0.35 10.16
CA MET A 275 -0.28 -0.92 10.59
C MET A 275 -1.36 -0.73 11.67
N LYS A 276 -1.12 0.16 12.65
CA LYS A 276 -2.13 0.53 13.65
C LYS A 276 -3.39 1.11 13.02
N ALA A 277 -3.26 1.92 11.96
CA ALA A 277 -4.41 2.45 11.22
C ALA A 277 -5.20 1.33 10.52
N LEU A 278 -4.53 0.42 9.80
CA LEU A 278 -5.14 -0.73 9.12
C LEU A 278 -5.88 -1.65 10.11
N VAL A 279 -5.22 -2.03 11.21
CA VAL A 279 -5.85 -2.81 12.29
C VAL A 279 -7.05 -2.07 12.86
N GLY A 280 -6.94 -0.76 13.09
CA GLY A 280 -8.04 0.08 13.57
C GLY A 280 -9.26 0.07 12.63
N ILE A 281 -9.04 0.10 11.31
CA ILE A 281 -10.09 -0.05 10.31
C ILE A 281 -10.73 -1.43 10.41
N CYS A 282 -9.93 -2.51 10.39
CA CYS A 282 -10.42 -3.88 10.49
C CYS A 282 -11.28 -4.12 11.74
N LEU A 283 -10.93 -3.50 12.85
CA LEU A 283 -11.65 -3.64 14.11
C LEU A 283 -12.93 -2.81 14.21
N SER A 284 -13.11 -1.82 13.34
CA SER A 284 -14.18 -0.83 13.46
C SER A 284 -15.15 -0.78 12.28
N THR A 285 -14.78 -1.35 11.13
CA THR A 285 -15.64 -1.39 9.94
C THR A 285 -16.67 -2.52 10.03
N THR A 286 -17.79 -2.32 9.33
CA THR A 286 -18.81 -3.36 9.10
C THR A 286 -18.96 -3.68 7.62
N ILE A 287 -18.09 -3.11 6.78
CA ILE A 287 -18.12 -3.25 5.33
C ILE A 287 -17.07 -4.26 4.92
N GLU A 288 -17.49 -5.29 4.19
CA GLU A 288 -16.63 -6.40 3.78
C GLU A 288 -15.50 -5.93 2.85
N ASP A 289 -15.78 -5.02 1.93
CA ASP A 289 -14.79 -4.47 1.00
C ASP A 289 -13.65 -3.72 1.72
N ASP A 290 -13.95 -3.00 2.80
CA ASP A 290 -12.93 -2.33 3.63
C ASP A 290 -12.01 -3.37 4.30
N LEU A 291 -12.57 -4.49 4.78
CA LEU A 291 -11.80 -5.60 5.36
C LEU A 291 -10.93 -6.25 4.30
N GLN A 292 -11.49 -6.54 3.13
CA GLN A 292 -10.76 -7.12 2.01
C GLN A 292 -9.58 -6.24 1.59
N ALA A 293 -9.82 -4.95 1.40
CA ALA A 293 -8.77 -3.99 1.03
C ALA A 293 -7.69 -3.87 2.11
N SER A 294 -8.09 -3.86 3.39
CA SER A 294 -7.13 -3.85 4.51
C SER A 294 -6.28 -5.12 4.56
N ILE A 295 -6.87 -6.29 4.32
CA ILE A 295 -6.13 -7.57 4.23
C ILE A 295 -5.16 -7.51 3.06
N SER A 296 -5.55 -6.99 1.90
CA SER A 296 -4.65 -6.86 0.74
C SER A 296 -3.45 -5.95 1.01
N VAL A 297 -3.62 -4.86 1.76
CA VAL A 297 -2.49 -4.04 2.18
C VAL A 297 -1.60 -4.78 3.19
N ILE A 298 -2.18 -5.44 4.19
CA ILE A 298 -1.42 -6.25 5.16
C ILE A 298 -0.65 -7.37 4.45
N ASP A 299 -1.27 -8.03 3.46
CA ASP A 299 -0.66 -9.02 2.60
C ASP A 299 0.57 -8.48 1.86
N THR A 300 0.42 -7.28 1.30
CA THR A 300 1.53 -6.57 0.64
C THR A 300 2.66 -6.28 1.64
N ILE A 301 2.34 -5.85 2.87
CA ILE A 301 3.33 -5.56 3.92
C ILE A 301 4.06 -6.83 4.35
N VAL A 302 3.37 -7.95 4.57
CA VAL A 302 4.05 -9.21 4.97
C VAL A 302 4.82 -9.86 3.83
N THR A 303 4.50 -9.52 2.58
CA THR A 303 5.15 -10.06 1.38
C THR A 303 6.38 -9.25 0.96
N PHE A 304 6.28 -7.92 0.95
CA PHE A 304 7.31 -7.03 0.39
C PHE A 304 7.97 -6.12 1.44
N GLY A 305 7.40 -6.03 2.64
CA GLY A 305 7.90 -5.17 3.71
C GLY A 305 8.33 -5.95 4.95
N THR A 306 8.58 -5.20 6.02
CA THR A 306 8.84 -5.74 7.36
C THR A 306 7.66 -5.40 8.25
N LEU A 307 7.08 -6.41 8.90
CA LEU A 307 5.98 -6.21 9.83
C LEU A 307 6.54 -5.63 11.16
N PRO A 308 6.10 -4.43 11.59
CA PRO A 308 6.64 -3.78 12.79
C PRO A 308 6.31 -4.56 14.06
N VAL A 309 7.28 -4.65 14.97
CA VAL A 309 7.15 -5.44 16.22
C VAL A 309 5.98 -4.96 17.06
N GLU A 310 5.79 -3.64 17.17
CA GLU A 310 4.72 -3.03 17.99
C GLU A 310 3.31 -3.37 17.54
N SER A 311 3.11 -3.75 16.28
CA SER A 311 1.79 -4.05 15.71
C SER A 311 1.63 -5.52 15.33
N PHE A 312 2.67 -6.33 15.60
CA PHE A 312 2.75 -7.72 15.21
C PHE A 312 1.60 -8.55 15.81
N LYS A 313 1.43 -8.43 17.13
CA LYS A 313 0.42 -9.18 17.89
C LYS A 313 -0.98 -8.86 17.38
N GLU A 314 -1.32 -7.59 17.28
CA GLU A 314 -2.63 -7.14 16.84
C GLU A 314 -2.93 -7.57 15.40
N CYS A 315 -1.92 -7.56 14.52
CA CYS A 315 -2.05 -8.04 13.15
C CYS A 315 -2.42 -9.54 13.10
N VAL A 316 -1.69 -10.38 13.85
CA VAL A 316 -1.98 -11.82 13.95
C VAL A 316 -3.42 -12.06 14.45
N LEU A 317 -3.82 -11.36 15.51
CA LEU A 317 -5.13 -11.53 16.13
C LEU A 317 -6.27 -11.04 15.22
N VAL A 318 -6.09 -9.91 14.53
CA VAL A 318 -7.15 -9.38 13.65
C VAL A 318 -7.32 -10.27 12.41
N LEU A 319 -6.24 -10.77 11.81
CA LEU A 319 -6.31 -11.71 10.70
C LEU A 319 -6.98 -13.02 11.12
N GLY A 320 -6.63 -13.57 12.29
CA GLY A 320 -7.27 -14.77 12.82
C GLY A 320 -8.76 -14.56 13.10
N SER A 321 -9.12 -13.39 13.62
CA SER A 321 -10.52 -13.00 13.84
C SER A 321 -11.31 -12.95 12.53
N ILE A 322 -10.76 -12.31 11.48
CA ILE A 322 -11.39 -12.25 10.16
C ILE A 322 -11.51 -13.66 9.56
N PHE A 323 -10.45 -14.46 9.63
CA PHE A 323 -10.43 -15.83 9.13
C PHE A 323 -11.58 -16.68 9.70
N CYS A 324 -11.87 -16.53 10.99
CA CYS A 324 -12.93 -17.26 11.67
C CYS A 324 -14.33 -16.65 11.46
N LEU A 325 -14.45 -15.33 11.58
CA LEU A 325 -15.75 -14.66 11.71
C LEU A 325 -16.33 -14.12 10.40
N VAL A 326 -15.53 -14.04 9.33
CA VAL A 326 -15.95 -13.50 8.04
C VAL A 326 -15.73 -14.57 6.96
N PRO A 327 -16.68 -15.51 6.77
CA PRO A 327 -16.48 -16.68 5.92
C PRO A 327 -16.10 -16.35 4.48
N SER A 328 -16.67 -15.29 3.92
CA SER A 328 -16.37 -14.76 2.58
C SER A 328 -14.90 -14.38 2.41
N LEU A 329 -14.26 -13.87 3.46
CA LEU A 329 -12.85 -13.44 3.46
C LEU A 329 -11.89 -14.48 4.05
N SER A 330 -12.39 -15.63 4.50
CA SER A 330 -11.57 -16.67 5.14
C SER A 330 -10.39 -17.12 4.28
N LYS A 331 -10.60 -17.29 2.97
CA LYS A 331 -9.53 -17.72 2.04
C LYS A 331 -8.42 -16.70 1.93
N ILE A 332 -8.74 -15.42 1.77
CA ILE A 332 -7.75 -14.35 1.64
C ILE A 332 -7.04 -14.09 2.96
N ALA A 333 -7.76 -14.12 4.09
CA ALA A 333 -7.16 -13.99 5.41
C ALA A 333 -6.19 -15.14 5.69
N TRP A 334 -6.58 -16.38 5.37
CA TRP A 334 -5.70 -17.54 5.50
C TRP A 334 -4.46 -17.43 4.60
N HIS A 335 -4.61 -16.91 3.38
CA HIS A 335 -3.46 -16.70 2.49
C HIS A 335 -2.41 -15.81 3.14
N THR A 336 -2.82 -14.64 3.63
CA THR A 336 -1.94 -13.70 4.33
C THR A 336 -1.35 -14.28 5.62
N ILE A 337 -2.16 -14.97 6.44
CA ILE A 337 -1.68 -15.70 7.62
C ILE A 337 -0.64 -16.75 7.23
N SER A 338 -0.83 -17.44 6.11
CA SER A 338 0.10 -18.48 5.66
C SER A 338 1.44 -17.93 5.20
N ILE A 339 1.46 -16.74 4.56
CA ILE A 339 2.69 -16.03 4.23
C ILE A 339 3.43 -15.67 5.51
N LEU A 340 2.71 -15.09 6.48
CA LEU A 340 3.28 -14.74 7.78
C LEU A 340 3.86 -15.95 8.51
N LEU A 341 3.10 -17.05 8.59
CA LEU A 341 3.53 -18.28 9.27
C LEU A 341 4.74 -18.93 8.61
N LYS A 342 4.85 -18.88 7.28
CA LYS A 342 6.00 -19.44 6.55
C LYS A 342 7.23 -18.54 6.54
N SER A 343 7.10 -17.29 6.97
CA SER A 343 8.21 -16.34 7.06
C SER A 343 9.04 -16.55 8.33
N HIS A 344 10.10 -15.75 8.50
CA HIS A 344 10.89 -15.69 9.73
C HIS A 344 10.05 -15.37 10.99
N ASN A 345 8.86 -14.79 10.81
CA ASN A 345 7.93 -14.49 11.90
C ASN A 345 7.07 -15.67 12.35
N GLY A 346 7.13 -16.82 11.68
CA GLY A 346 6.31 -18.00 11.99
C GLY A 346 6.32 -18.41 13.46
N PRO A 347 7.50 -18.64 14.06
CA PRO A 347 7.60 -18.98 15.49
C PRO A 347 7.03 -17.90 16.42
N ALA A 348 7.18 -16.62 16.05
CA ALA A 348 6.61 -15.51 16.82
C ALA A 348 5.08 -15.46 16.71
N ALA A 349 4.54 -15.73 15.53
CA ALA A 349 3.09 -15.81 15.32
C ALA A 349 2.49 -16.97 16.13
N VAL A 350 3.09 -18.17 16.09
CA VAL A 350 2.65 -19.32 16.92
C VAL A 350 2.66 -18.96 18.41
N ARG A 351 3.70 -18.27 18.87
CA ARG A 351 3.79 -17.81 20.26
C ARG A 351 2.65 -16.86 20.61
N VAL A 352 2.33 -15.88 19.76
CA VAL A 352 1.19 -14.98 19.96
C VAL A 352 -0.14 -15.75 20.09
N LEU A 353 -0.37 -16.73 19.21
CA LEU A 353 -1.58 -17.55 19.21
C LEU A 353 -1.69 -18.35 20.52
N VAL A 354 -0.64 -19.09 20.88
CA VAL A 354 -0.63 -19.96 22.06
C VAL A 354 -0.67 -19.14 23.35
N ASP A 355 0.08 -18.04 23.44
CA ASP A 355 0.11 -17.19 24.62
C ASP A 355 -1.21 -16.47 24.86
N LEU A 356 -2.01 -16.17 23.82
CA LEU A 356 -3.36 -15.66 24.04
C LEU A 356 -4.19 -16.66 24.85
N LEU A 357 -4.18 -17.94 24.46
CA LEU A 357 -4.96 -18.97 25.13
C LEU A 357 -4.47 -19.26 26.55
N ARG A 358 -3.14 -19.24 26.76
CA ARG A 358 -2.53 -19.54 28.07
C ARG A 358 -2.75 -18.46 29.11
N HIS A 359 -2.95 -17.21 28.71
CA HIS A 359 -3.15 -16.07 29.61
C HIS A 359 -4.61 -15.63 29.69
N LEU A 360 -5.56 -16.52 29.38
CA LEU A 360 -6.97 -16.24 29.56
C LEU A 360 -7.31 -16.12 31.06
N PRO A 361 -8.18 -15.17 31.44
CA PRO A 361 -8.52 -14.97 32.83
C PRO A 361 -9.32 -16.19 33.37
N PRO A 362 -9.01 -16.66 34.58
CA PRO A 362 -9.60 -17.88 35.15
C PRO A 362 -11.07 -17.67 35.59
N ASP A 363 -11.52 -16.43 35.70
CA ASP A 363 -12.88 -16.07 36.13
C ASP A 363 -13.90 -16.04 34.98
N GLY A 364 -13.47 -16.37 33.76
CA GLY A 364 -14.34 -16.37 32.57
C GLY A 364 -14.84 -14.97 32.17
N THR A 365 -14.31 -13.89 32.74
CA THR A 365 -14.74 -12.50 32.45
C THR A 365 -14.22 -11.97 31.11
N SER A 366 -14.01 -12.85 30.13
CA SER A 366 -13.50 -12.51 28.81
C SER A 366 -14.40 -11.44 28.17
N LYS A 367 -13.81 -10.30 27.79
CA LYS A 367 -14.56 -9.24 27.12
C LYS A 367 -14.89 -9.68 25.70
N GLY A 368 -15.87 -9.06 25.06
CA GLY A 368 -16.26 -9.41 23.69
C GLY A 368 -15.12 -9.33 22.64
N LYS A 369 -14.04 -8.57 22.92
CA LYS A 369 -12.81 -8.59 22.11
C LYS A 369 -12.05 -9.92 22.30
N ASP A 370 -11.86 -10.32 23.55
CA ASP A 370 -11.16 -11.55 23.92
C ASP A 370 -11.88 -12.78 23.35
N THR A 371 -13.21 -12.82 23.41
CA THR A 371 -14.00 -13.94 22.82
C THR A 371 -13.77 -14.09 21.30
N ARG A 372 -13.71 -12.97 20.57
CA ARG A 372 -13.42 -12.99 19.14
C ARG A 372 -11.99 -13.46 18.89
N ASP A 373 -11.04 -12.91 19.63
CA ASP A 373 -9.63 -13.21 19.45
C ASP A 373 -9.37 -14.69 19.79
N ILE A 374 -10.01 -15.26 20.84
CA ILE A 374 -9.99 -16.70 21.18
C ILE A 374 -10.49 -17.55 20.00
N ARG A 375 -11.68 -17.25 19.46
CA ARG A 375 -12.25 -18.01 18.33
C ARG A 375 -11.36 -17.95 17.09
N GLY A 376 -10.81 -16.77 16.81
CA GLY A 376 -9.86 -16.58 15.71
C GLY A 376 -8.59 -17.40 15.90
N VAL A 377 -8.00 -17.36 17.09
CA VAL A 377 -6.81 -18.15 17.44
C VAL A 377 -7.06 -19.65 17.32
N LEU A 378 -8.18 -20.15 17.86
CA LEU A 378 -8.55 -21.56 17.76
C LEU A 378 -8.68 -22.00 16.30
N ALA A 379 -9.38 -21.24 15.46
CA ALA A 379 -9.52 -21.55 14.04
C ALA A 379 -8.17 -21.56 13.30
N VAL A 380 -7.30 -20.59 13.58
CA VAL A 380 -5.96 -20.53 12.96
C VAL A 380 -5.10 -21.72 13.41
N LEU A 381 -5.09 -22.05 14.70
CA LEU A 381 -4.35 -23.18 15.24
C LEU A 381 -4.86 -24.50 14.69
N GLU A 382 -6.18 -24.71 14.65
CA GLU A 382 -6.81 -25.88 14.02
C GLU A 382 -6.32 -26.04 12.57
N LYS A 383 -6.36 -24.95 11.78
CA LYS A 383 -5.89 -25.00 10.40
C LYS A 383 -4.39 -25.25 10.29
N LEU A 384 -3.58 -24.66 11.18
CA LEU A 384 -2.13 -24.85 11.22
C LEU A 384 -1.75 -26.28 11.57
N LEU A 385 -2.47 -26.95 12.47
CA LEU A 385 -2.22 -28.35 12.83
C LEU A 385 -2.44 -29.32 11.65
N THR A 386 -3.21 -28.92 10.63
CA THR A 386 -3.33 -29.68 9.37
C THR A 386 -2.15 -29.50 8.41
N LYS A 387 -1.14 -28.69 8.77
CA LYS A 387 0.02 -28.36 7.93
C LYS A 387 1.28 -29.05 8.42
N SER A 388 2.16 -29.40 7.48
CA SER A 388 3.45 -30.00 7.77
C SER A 388 4.57 -28.95 7.77
N THR A 389 5.60 -29.22 8.57
CA THR A 389 6.84 -28.45 8.60
C THR A 389 7.57 -28.49 7.26
N GLU A 390 7.44 -29.59 6.51
CA GLU A 390 7.96 -29.74 5.14
C GLU A 390 7.39 -28.68 4.16
N LYS A 391 6.18 -28.16 4.43
CA LYS A 391 5.56 -27.09 3.65
C LYS A 391 5.95 -25.68 4.14
N GLY A 392 6.96 -25.59 5.01
CA GLY A 392 7.48 -24.35 5.58
C GLY A 392 6.70 -23.80 6.78
N TYR A 393 5.74 -24.55 7.34
CA TYR A 393 4.98 -24.09 8.50
C TYR A 393 5.74 -24.35 9.82
N PRO A 394 5.59 -23.48 10.83
CA PRO A 394 6.26 -23.63 12.11
C PRO A 394 5.60 -24.75 12.95
N PRO A 395 6.38 -25.49 13.75
CA PRO A 395 5.81 -26.46 14.68
C PRO A 395 5.04 -25.74 15.80
N VAL A 396 3.95 -26.37 16.27
CA VAL A 396 3.17 -25.90 17.42
C VAL A 396 3.60 -26.69 18.66
N PRO A 397 4.09 -26.05 19.74
CA PRO A 397 4.50 -26.76 20.95
C PRO A 397 3.31 -27.43 21.64
N PHE A 398 3.26 -28.77 21.62
CA PHE A 398 2.12 -29.55 22.10
C PHE A 398 1.73 -29.22 23.56
N ALA A 399 2.69 -29.23 24.48
CA ALA A 399 2.42 -28.96 25.89
C ALA A 399 1.78 -27.57 26.11
N LEU A 400 2.36 -26.53 25.49
CA LEU A 400 1.85 -25.17 25.61
C LEU A 400 0.47 -24.99 24.97
N LEU A 401 0.21 -25.71 23.89
CA LEU A 401 -1.11 -25.73 23.26
C LEU A 401 -2.16 -26.36 24.18
N ILE A 402 -1.86 -27.53 24.77
CA ILE A 402 -2.79 -28.21 25.69
C ILE A 402 -3.10 -27.33 26.90
N ASP A 403 -2.07 -26.72 27.50
CA ASP A 403 -2.25 -25.78 28.62
C ASP A 403 -3.20 -24.63 28.23
N GLY A 404 -3.01 -24.04 27.04
CA GLY A 404 -3.86 -22.98 26.53
C GLY A 404 -5.29 -23.43 26.24
N LEU A 405 -5.48 -24.64 25.70
CA LEU A 405 -6.82 -25.19 25.43
C LEU A 405 -7.59 -25.47 26.72
N VAL A 406 -6.94 -26.00 27.75
CA VAL A 406 -7.53 -26.21 29.07
C VAL A 406 -7.99 -24.89 29.68
N ALA A 407 -7.14 -23.85 29.61
CA ALA A 407 -7.51 -22.50 30.05
C ALA A 407 -8.73 -21.96 29.26
N ALA A 408 -8.77 -22.15 27.94
CA ALA A 408 -9.88 -21.70 27.11
C ALA A 408 -11.21 -22.39 27.43
N VAL A 409 -11.20 -23.69 27.74
CA VAL A 409 -12.40 -24.42 28.20
C VAL A 409 -12.91 -23.83 29.51
N HIS A 410 -12.05 -23.69 30.51
CA HIS A 410 -12.44 -23.11 31.80
C HIS A 410 -12.97 -21.67 31.69
N SER A 411 -12.41 -20.85 30.79
CA SER A 411 -12.90 -19.48 30.57
C SER A 411 -14.21 -19.40 29.78
N THR A 412 -14.69 -20.50 29.17
CA THR A 412 -15.93 -20.53 28.37
C THR A 412 -17.08 -21.30 29.03
N ASP A 413 -16.80 -22.08 30.08
CA ASP A 413 -17.77 -22.87 30.85
C ASP A 413 -18.68 -22.06 31.81
N SER A 414 -18.69 -20.72 31.73
CA SER A 414 -19.59 -19.87 32.52
C SER A 414 -21.01 -19.69 31.90
N GLY A 415 -21.48 -20.68 31.14
CA GLY A 415 -22.78 -20.68 30.45
C GLY A 415 -23.92 -21.26 31.27
#